data_AF-A0A9D6TTR4-F1
#
_entry.id   AF-A0A9D6TTR4-F1
#
_cell.length_a   1.000
_cell.length_b   1.000
_cell.length_c   1.000
_cell.angle_alpha   90.00
_cell.angle_beta   90.00
_cell.angle_gamma   90.00
#
_symmetry.space_group_name_H-M   'P 1'
#
loop_
_entity.id
_entity.type
_entity.pdbx_description
1 polymer ?
#
loop_
_entity_poly.entity_id
_entity_poly.type
_entity_poly.pdbx_seq_one_letter_code
_entity_poly.pdbx_strand_id
1 'polypeptide(L)'
;MRPAFTIWFTGLPSAGKSTLARLVEAEILQRGFPIVVLDGDEVRTWLTAGLGFSREDRDENIRRISTLAAFLNRTGVAAITAAISPYRQARERARGLIGRFVEVYTECPLEICEERDVKGLYGKARRGEVQRFTGVSDPYEPPATPEVIVRTHEESKEACVARILERVEELGYLPRGQVRYEVLLPAYLSGGLGDDPAAFLSELASREATLRGAGVAVTDEERQVIQQRLRALGYLE
;
A
#
# COMPACT_ATOMS: atom_id res chain seq x y z
N MET A 1 -19.78 8.62 13.87
CA MET A 1 -18.46 8.39 13.24
C MET A 1 -18.66 7.76 11.88
N ARG A 2 -18.03 8.28 10.81
CA ARG A 2 -18.10 7.61 9.50
C ARG A 2 -17.12 6.43 9.49
N PRO A 3 -17.53 5.24 9.04
CA PRO A 3 -16.62 4.11 9.00
C PRO A 3 -15.52 4.34 7.96
N ALA A 4 -14.27 4.08 8.36
CA ALA A 4 -13.12 4.13 7.47
C ALA A 4 -13.17 3.00 6.43
N PHE A 5 -12.29 3.08 5.45
CA PHE A 5 -12.33 2.28 4.23
C PHE A 5 -10.92 1.92 3.77
N THR A 6 -10.83 0.95 2.87
CA THR A 6 -9.56 0.56 2.24
C THR A 6 -9.60 0.77 0.73
N ILE A 7 -8.60 1.46 0.21
CA ILE A 7 -8.31 1.53 -1.23
C ILE A 7 -7.28 0.46 -1.55
N TRP A 8 -7.67 -0.52 -2.35
CA TRP A 8 -6.86 -1.70 -2.65
C TRP A 8 -6.35 -1.66 -4.09
N PHE A 9 -5.09 -1.28 -4.26
CA PHE A 9 -4.45 -1.36 -5.57
C PHE A 9 -4.01 -2.78 -5.90
N THR A 10 -4.30 -3.23 -7.12
CA THR A 10 -3.81 -4.47 -7.71
C THR A 10 -3.32 -4.23 -9.14
N GLY A 11 -2.33 -5.00 -9.58
CA GLY A 11 -1.73 -4.85 -10.91
C GLY A 11 -0.32 -5.41 -10.98
N LEU A 12 0.20 -5.54 -12.19
CA LEU A 12 1.54 -6.08 -12.45
C LEU A 12 2.65 -5.29 -11.72
N PRO A 13 3.80 -5.91 -11.43
CA PRO A 13 5.01 -5.17 -11.05
C PRO A 13 5.28 -4.01 -12.04
N SER A 14 5.74 -2.85 -11.55
CA SER A 14 5.98 -1.64 -12.36
C SER A 14 4.75 -0.99 -13.02
N ALA A 15 3.51 -1.41 -12.68
CA ALA A 15 2.28 -0.78 -13.20
C ALA A 15 1.93 0.60 -12.59
N GLY A 16 2.72 1.12 -11.63
CA GLY A 16 2.52 2.46 -11.05
C GLY A 16 1.71 2.52 -9.74
N LYS A 17 1.39 1.37 -9.13
CA LYS A 17 0.60 1.27 -7.87
C LYS A 17 1.13 2.15 -6.75
N SER A 18 2.39 1.99 -6.34
CA SER A 18 2.97 2.73 -5.21
C SER A 18 2.97 4.24 -5.46
N THR A 19 3.22 4.68 -6.70
CA THR A 19 3.13 6.10 -7.08
C THR A 19 1.73 6.65 -6.89
N LEU A 20 0.71 5.97 -7.43
CA LEU A 20 -0.68 6.41 -7.28
C LEU A 20 -1.15 6.34 -5.83
N ALA A 21 -0.75 5.30 -5.08
CA ALA A 21 -1.08 5.15 -3.67
C ALA A 21 -0.59 6.35 -2.83
N ARG A 22 0.65 6.80 -3.04
CA ARG A 22 1.20 7.98 -2.34
C ARG A 22 0.54 9.30 -2.74
N LEU A 23 0.17 9.46 -4.01
CA LEU A 23 -0.56 10.65 -4.45
C LEU A 23 -1.98 10.70 -3.87
N VAL A 24 -2.69 9.56 -3.87
CA VAL A 24 -4.00 9.43 -3.24
C VAL A 24 -3.91 9.65 -1.71
N GLU A 25 -2.87 9.12 -1.06
CA GLU A 25 -2.59 9.38 0.37
C GLU A 25 -2.48 10.88 0.65
N ALA A 26 -1.66 11.60 -0.14
CA ALA A 26 -1.46 13.03 0.03
C ALA A 26 -2.78 13.83 -0.09
N GLU A 27 -3.59 13.54 -1.11
CA GLU A 27 -4.89 14.18 -1.31
C GLU A 27 -5.87 13.92 -0.17
N ILE A 28 -5.91 12.69 0.35
CA ILE A 28 -6.80 12.32 1.46
C ILE A 28 -6.34 12.96 2.77
N LEU A 29 -5.03 12.99 3.03
CA LEU A 29 -4.45 13.67 4.20
C LEU A 29 -4.72 15.18 4.18
N GLN A 30 -4.62 15.84 3.02
CA GLN A 30 -4.95 17.27 2.87
C GLN A 30 -6.40 17.59 3.22
N ARG A 31 -7.31 16.61 3.07
CA ARG A 31 -8.72 16.73 3.46
C ARG A 31 -8.97 16.43 4.94
N GLY A 32 -7.93 16.07 5.69
CA GLY A 32 -8.00 15.80 7.13
C GLY A 32 -8.48 14.39 7.50
N PHE A 33 -8.49 13.44 6.55
CA PHE A 33 -8.87 12.05 6.83
C PHE A 33 -7.62 11.22 7.19
N PRO A 34 -7.57 10.58 8.37
CA PRO A 34 -6.46 9.71 8.77
C PRO A 34 -6.34 8.51 7.84
N ILE A 35 -5.18 8.35 7.20
CA ILE A 35 -4.93 7.28 6.24
C ILE A 35 -3.48 6.79 6.32
N VAL A 36 -3.26 5.50 6.06
CA VAL A 36 -1.94 4.87 6.03
C VAL A 36 -1.78 4.00 4.80
N VAL A 37 -0.61 4.10 4.14
CA VAL A 37 -0.22 3.19 3.06
C VAL A 37 0.47 1.93 3.60
N LEU A 38 -0.05 0.78 3.20
CA LEU A 38 0.51 -0.55 3.39
C LEU A 38 1.11 -1.01 2.04
N ASP A 39 2.28 -0.48 1.70
CA ASP A 39 2.97 -0.80 0.45
C ASP A 39 3.53 -2.22 0.47
N GLY A 40 3.36 -2.96 -0.63
CA GLY A 40 3.74 -4.37 -0.71
C GLY A 40 5.22 -4.65 -0.48
N ASP A 41 6.11 -3.70 -0.78
CA ASP A 41 7.54 -3.83 -0.53
C ASP A 41 7.88 -3.48 0.93
N GLU A 42 7.28 -2.43 1.47
CA GLU A 42 7.49 -2.00 2.86
C GLU A 42 6.99 -3.06 3.84
N VAL A 43 5.75 -3.54 3.68
CA VAL A 43 5.16 -4.56 4.57
C VAL A 43 5.88 -5.90 4.53
N ARG A 44 6.65 -6.20 3.46
CA ARG A 44 7.53 -7.38 3.39
C ARG A 44 8.73 -7.31 4.30
N THR A 45 9.10 -6.13 4.77
CA THR A 45 10.22 -5.96 5.71
C THR A 45 9.83 -6.17 7.17
N TRP A 46 8.54 -6.03 7.52
CA TRP A 46 8.10 -6.09 8.93
C TRP A 46 6.84 -6.95 9.16
N LEU A 47 5.76 -6.77 8.39
CA LEU A 47 4.50 -7.52 8.60
C LEU A 47 4.57 -8.96 8.08
N THR A 48 5.25 -9.11 6.96
CA THR A 48 5.30 -10.34 6.17
C THR A 48 6.73 -10.79 5.92
N ALA A 49 7.65 -10.34 6.77
CA ALA A 49 9.02 -10.80 6.80
C ALA A 49 9.08 -12.33 6.91
N GLY A 50 9.94 -12.95 6.11
CA GLY A 50 10.10 -14.40 6.03
C GLY A 50 9.15 -15.12 5.06
N LEU A 51 8.10 -14.46 4.55
CA LEU A 51 7.28 -15.04 3.49
C LEU A 51 7.98 -14.97 2.14
N GLY A 52 7.97 -16.10 1.42
CA GLY A 52 8.46 -16.16 0.05
C GLY A 52 7.48 -15.59 -0.98
N PHE A 53 7.54 -16.19 -2.17
CA PHE A 53 6.70 -15.84 -3.33
C PHE A 53 5.95 -17.05 -3.90
N SER A 54 5.79 -18.11 -3.10
CA SER A 54 4.85 -19.19 -3.39
C SER A 54 3.41 -18.67 -3.42
N ARG A 55 2.49 -19.43 -4.00
CA ARG A 55 1.07 -19.07 -3.99
C ARG A 55 0.56 -18.94 -2.56
N GLU A 56 0.94 -19.89 -1.71
CA GLU A 56 0.58 -19.95 -0.29
C GLU A 56 1.13 -18.73 0.48
N ASP A 57 2.41 -18.38 0.27
CA ASP A 57 3.02 -17.20 0.90
C ASP A 57 2.41 -15.89 0.41
N ARG A 58 2.04 -15.81 -0.87
CA ARG A 58 1.36 -14.64 -1.43
C ARG A 58 -0.05 -14.51 -0.85
N ASP A 59 -0.78 -15.61 -0.71
CA ASP A 59 -2.10 -15.65 -0.09
C ASP A 59 -2.03 -15.25 1.39
N GLU A 60 -1.04 -15.76 2.13
CA GLU A 60 -0.81 -15.39 3.53
C GLU A 60 -0.39 -13.91 3.67
N ASN A 61 0.43 -13.40 2.75
CA ASN A 61 0.78 -11.99 2.68
C ASN A 61 -0.48 -11.12 2.51
N ILE A 62 -1.36 -11.46 1.55
CA ILE A 62 -2.62 -10.74 1.35
C ILE A 62 -3.56 -10.87 2.56
N ARG A 63 -3.60 -12.03 3.22
CA ARG A 63 -4.40 -12.25 4.44
C ARG A 63 -3.92 -11.36 5.59
N ARG A 64 -2.60 -11.22 5.81
CA ARG A 64 -2.03 -10.36 6.85
C ARG A 64 -2.28 -8.89 6.58
N ILE A 65 -2.04 -8.42 5.34
CA ILE A 65 -2.30 -7.04 4.93
C ILE A 65 -3.79 -6.70 5.11
N SER A 66 -4.70 -7.56 4.65
CA SER A 66 -6.14 -7.33 4.79
C SER A 66 -6.61 -7.35 6.24
N THR A 67 -6.02 -8.18 7.10
CA THR A 67 -6.30 -8.19 8.54
C THR A 67 -5.91 -6.86 9.18
N LEU A 68 -4.72 -6.34 8.87
CA LEU A 68 -4.27 -5.04 9.38
C LEU A 68 -5.13 -3.89 8.85
N ALA A 69 -5.47 -3.90 7.55
CA ALA A 69 -6.36 -2.90 6.95
C ALA A 69 -7.75 -2.90 7.60
N ALA A 70 -8.34 -4.08 7.84
CA ALA A 70 -9.61 -4.20 8.54
C ALA A 70 -9.53 -3.71 10.00
N PHE A 71 -8.41 -3.95 10.68
CA PHE A 71 -8.18 -3.42 12.02
C PHE A 71 -8.12 -1.88 12.02
N LEU A 72 -7.35 -1.28 11.11
CA LEU A 72 -7.25 0.17 10.94
C LEU A 72 -8.62 0.80 10.64
N ASN A 73 -9.40 0.18 9.74
CA ASN A 73 -10.73 0.70 9.42
C ASN A 73 -11.66 0.72 10.65
N ARG A 74 -11.53 -0.26 11.55
CA ARG A 74 -12.30 -0.30 12.82
C ARG A 74 -11.88 0.79 13.81
N THR A 75 -10.66 1.32 13.71
CA THR A 75 -10.19 2.43 14.55
C THR A 75 -10.43 3.80 13.91
N GLY A 76 -11.08 3.86 12.76
CA GLY A 76 -11.36 5.10 12.04
C GLY A 76 -10.22 5.59 11.13
N VAL A 77 -9.19 4.76 10.92
CA VAL A 77 -8.06 5.05 10.03
C VAL A 77 -8.29 4.34 8.70
N ALA A 78 -8.31 5.07 7.60
CA ALA A 78 -8.37 4.47 6.27
C ALA A 78 -7.03 3.79 5.93
N ALA A 79 -7.07 2.82 5.02
CA ALA A 79 -5.87 2.16 4.54
C ALA A 79 -5.77 2.26 3.01
N ILE A 80 -4.54 2.34 2.49
CA ILE A 80 -4.24 2.12 1.08
C ILE A 80 -3.32 0.92 1.00
N THR A 81 -3.62 -0.07 0.17
CA THR A 81 -2.69 -1.20 -0.04
C THR A 81 -2.13 -1.14 -1.46
N ALA A 82 -0.81 -1.20 -1.60
CA ALA A 82 -0.15 -1.24 -2.90
C ALA A 82 0.60 -2.56 -3.12
N ALA A 83 -0.15 -3.68 -3.12
CA ALA A 83 0.40 -5.01 -3.33
C ALA A 83 0.09 -5.51 -4.75
N ILE A 84 0.92 -6.41 -5.30
CA ILE A 84 0.62 -7.06 -6.61
C ILE A 84 -0.72 -7.80 -6.53
N SER A 85 -0.95 -8.56 -5.44
CA SER A 85 -2.15 -9.34 -5.17
C SER A 85 -2.66 -10.13 -6.39
N PRO A 86 -1.84 -11.04 -6.96
CA PRO A 86 -2.08 -11.59 -8.31
C PRO A 86 -3.30 -12.50 -8.42
N TYR A 87 -3.69 -13.19 -7.34
CA TYR A 87 -4.80 -14.13 -7.36
C TYR A 87 -6.11 -13.46 -6.93
N ARG A 88 -7.14 -13.59 -7.77
CA ARG A 88 -8.46 -12.98 -7.55
C ARG A 88 -9.09 -13.46 -6.26
N GLN A 89 -8.99 -14.77 -5.97
CA GLN A 89 -9.58 -15.36 -4.77
C GLN A 89 -9.06 -14.70 -3.48
N ALA A 90 -7.77 -14.34 -3.43
CA ALA A 90 -7.20 -13.67 -2.27
C ALA A 90 -7.75 -12.24 -2.11
N ARG A 91 -7.98 -11.53 -3.21
CA ARG A 91 -8.60 -10.19 -3.22
C ARG A 91 -10.07 -10.25 -2.80
N GLU A 92 -10.83 -11.24 -3.24
CA GLU A 92 -12.22 -11.44 -2.80
C GLU A 92 -12.32 -11.73 -1.30
N ARG A 93 -11.40 -12.53 -0.74
CA ARG A 93 -11.33 -12.75 0.71
C ARG A 93 -11.01 -11.45 1.46
N ALA A 94 -10.06 -10.66 0.95
CA ALA A 94 -9.72 -9.36 1.53
C ALA A 94 -10.93 -8.40 1.50
N ARG A 95 -11.64 -8.32 0.36
CA ARG A 95 -12.87 -7.55 0.19
C ARG A 95 -13.92 -7.95 1.22
N GLY A 96 -14.19 -9.25 1.38
CA GLY A 96 -15.14 -9.77 2.36
C GLY A 96 -14.79 -9.44 3.81
N LEU A 97 -13.49 -9.51 4.17
CA LEU A 97 -13.01 -9.18 5.51
C LEU A 97 -13.11 -7.68 5.83
N ILE A 98 -12.80 -6.83 4.85
CA ILE A 98 -12.69 -5.38 5.02
C ILE A 98 -14.07 -4.69 4.93
N GLY A 99 -14.96 -5.17 4.07
CA GLY A 99 -16.27 -4.58 3.82
C GLY A 99 -16.19 -3.31 2.96
N ARG A 100 -15.78 -2.17 3.54
CA ARG A 100 -15.64 -0.89 2.81
C ARG A 100 -14.35 -0.88 2.00
N PHE A 101 -14.44 -1.46 0.81
CA PHE A 101 -13.30 -1.83 -0.02
C PHE A 101 -13.45 -1.25 -1.43
N VAL A 102 -12.41 -0.58 -1.92
CA VAL A 102 -12.35 -0.04 -3.28
C VAL A 102 -11.19 -0.69 -4.01
N GLU A 103 -11.48 -1.64 -4.90
CA GLU A 103 -10.47 -2.27 -5.73
C GLU A 103 -10.10 -1.35 -6.90
N VAL A 104 -8.83 -0.95 -6.93
CA VAL A 104 -8.25 -0.15 -8.00
C VAL A 104 -7.35 -1.06 -8.84
N TYR A 105 -7.80 -1.36 -10.05
CA TYR A 105 -6.99 -2.07 -11.02
C TYR A 105 -6.06 -1.09 -11.75
N THR A 106 -4.76 -1.18 -11.50
CA THR A 106 -3.74 -0.47 -12.30
C THR A 106 -3.44 -1.29 -13.55
N GLU A 107 -4.23 -1.04 -14.59
CA GLU A 107 -4.12 -1.68 -15.88
C GLU A 107 -2.92 -1.11 -16.65
N CYS A 108 -1.94 -1.97 -16.91
CA CYS A 108 -0.76 -1.65 -17.71
C CYS A 108 -0.32 -2.93 -18.42
N PRO A 109 -0.11 -2.90 -19.74
CA PRO A 109 0.41 -4.04 -20.48
C PRO A 109 1.74 -4.51 -19.90
N LEU A 110 1.98 -5.83 -19.97
CA LEU A 110 3.19 -6.47 -19.46
C LEU A 110 4.44 -5.87 -20.11
N GLU A 111 4.39 -5.63 -21.41
CA GLU A 111 5.48 -5.11 -22.23
C GLU A 111 5.90 -3.72 -21.74
N ILE A 112 4.94 -2.86 -21.41
CA ILE A 112 5.20 -1.53 -20.86
C ILE A 112 5.73 -1.62 -19.42
N CYS A 113 5.21 -2.55 -18.61
CA CYS A 113 5.74 -2.78 -17.26
C CYS A 113 7.19 -3.28 -17.28
N GLU A 114 7.53 -4.13 -18.25
CA GLU A 114 8.86 -4.68 -18.49
C GLU A 114 9.80 -3.65 -19.11
N GLU A 115 9.33 -2.77 -19.98
CA GLU A 115 10.12 -1.64 -20.47
C GLU A 115 10.48 -0.67 -19.33
N ARG A 116 9.50 -0.38 -18.45
CA ARG A 116 9.72 0.50 -17.29
C ARG A 116 10.72 -0.07 -16.28
N ASP A 117 10.73 -1.40 -16.12
CA ASP A 117 11.46 -2.22 -15.13
C ASP A 117 12.10 -1.43 -13.96
N VAL A 118 11.27 -0.71 -13.20
CA VAL A 118 11.71 0.33 -12.25
C VAL A 118 12.71 -0.20 -11.23
N LYS A 119 12.67 -1.51 -10.97
CA LYS A 119 13.51 -2.21 -9.99
C LYS A 119 14.47 -3.23 -10.60
N GLY A 120 14.53 -3.34 -11.92
CA GLY A 120 15.34 -4.35 -12.62
C GLY A 120 14.87 -5.79 -12.41
N LEU A 121 13.63 -6.00 -11.94
CA LEU A 121 13.12 -7.32 -11.56
C LEU A 121 12.61 -8.12 -12.77
N TYR A 122 12.08 -7.46 -13.80
CA TYR A 122 11.70 -8.15 -15.04
C TYR A 122 12.93 -8.71 -15.74
N GLY A 123 14.00 -7.91 -15.87
CA GLY A 123 15.25 -8.38 -16.46
C GLY A 123 15.85 -9.57 -15.71
N LYS A 124 15.84 -9.54 -14.37
CA LYS A 124 16.27 -10.68 -13.53
C LYS A 124 15.38 -11.92 -13.72
N ALA A 125 14.06 -11.73 -13.80
CA ALA A 125 13.12 -12.81 -14.02
C ALA A 125 13.33 -13.48 -15.39
N ARG A 126 13.56 -12.70 -16.46
CA ARG A 126 13.85 -13.23 -17.81
C ARG A 126 15.14 -14.05 -17.87
N ARG A 127 16.13 -13.72 -17.04
CA ARG A 127 17.38 -14.50 -16.88
C ARG A 127 17.24 -15.69 -15.93
N GLY A 128 16.08 -15.90 -15.31
CA GLY A 128 15.82 -17.00 -14.38
C GLY A 128 16.38 -16.78 -12.96
N GLU A 129 16.91 -15.59 -12.66
CA GLU A 129 17.44 -15.23 -11.33
C GLU A 129 16.31 -15.02 -10.31
N VAL A 130 15.13 -14.60 -10.77
CA VAL A 130 13.92 -14.46 -9.95
C VAL A 130 12.87 -15.46 -10.41
N GLN A 131 12.61 -16.45 -9.57
CA GLN A 131 11.59 -17.47 -9.81
C GLN A 131 10.20 -16.96 -9.40
N ARG A 132 9.14 -17.50 -10.02
CA ARG A 132 7.72 -17.19 -9.70
C ARG A 132 7.41 -15.69 -9.77
N PHE A 133 7.94 -15.03 -10.80
CA PHE A 133 7.70 -13.60 -11.02
C PHE A 133 6.37 -13.39 -11.76
N THR A 134 5.48 -12.63 -11.12
CA THR A 134 4.13 -12.35 -11.64
C THR A 134 4.18 -11.68 -13.01
N GLY A 135 3.48 -12.27 -14.00
CA GLY A 135 3.48 -11.81 -15.39
C GLY A 135 4.54 -12.48 -16.28
N VAL A 136 5.52 -13.18 -15.70
CA VAL A 136 6.55 -13.91 -16.46
C VAL A 136 6.43 -15.42 -16.22
N SER A 137 6.58 -15.85 -14.97
CA SER A 137 6.59 -17.27 -14.58
C SER A 137 5.55 -17.63 -13.50
N ASP A 138 4.68 -16.68 -13.15
CA ASP A 138 3.56 -16.82 -12.22
C ASP A 138 2.39 -15.95 -12.75
N PRO A 139 1.12 -16.38 -12.67
CA PRO A 139 0.03 -15.68 -13.34
C PRO A 139 -0.34 -14.38 -12.62
N TYR A 140 -0.96 -13.48 -13.36
CA TYR A 140 -1.75 -12.38 -12.81
C TYR A 140 -3.19 -12.57 -13.26
N GLU A 141 -4.13 -12.61 -12.33
CA GLU A 141 -5.56 -12.72 -12.61
C GLU A 141 -6.19 -11.33 -12.48
N PRO A 142 -6.50 -10.62 -13.58
CA PRO A 142 -7.14 -9.32 -13.51
C PRO A 142 -8.46 -9.38 -12.73
N PRO A 143 -8.80 -8.33 -11.96
CA PRO A 143 -10.09 -8.26 -11.28
C PRO A 143 -11.23 -8.22 -12.30
N ALA A 144 -12.31 -8.95 -12.02
CA ALA A 144 -13.45 -9.03 -12.93
C ALA A 144 -14.35 -7.78 -12.85
N THR A 145 -14.53 -7.25 -11.64
CA THR A 145 -15.40 -6.11 -11.35
C THR A 145 -14.74 -5.15 -10.35
N PRO A 146 -13.58 -4.56 -10.70
CA PRO A 146 -12.96 -3.57 -9.83
C PRO A 146 -13.84 -2.31 -9.74
N GLU A 147 -13.83 -1.62 -8.60
CA GLU A 147 -14.53 -0.34 -8.47
C GLU A 147 -13.92 0.71 -9.39
N VAL A 148 -12.60 0.69 -9.59
CA VAL A 148 -11.86 1.63 -10.44
C VAL A 148 -10.87 0.90 -11.33
N ILE A 149 -10.81 1.30 -12.60
CA ILE A 149 -9.73 0.93 -13.52
C ILE A 149 -8.96 2.20 -13.89
N VAL A 150 -7.63 2.14 -13.79
CA VAL A 150 -6.72 3.20 -14.23
C VAL A 150 -5.69 2.62 -15.20
N ARG A 151 -5.62 3.19 -16.40
CA ARG A 151 -4.70 2.80 -17.48
C ARG A 151 -3.45 3.64 -17.40
N THR A 152 -2.52 3.24 -16.54
CA THR A 152 -1.32 4.05 -16.23
C THR A 152 -0.32 4.19 -17.39
N HIS A 153 -0.61 3.55 -18.52
CA HIS A 153 0.14 3.64 -19.78
C HIS A 153 -0.48 4.65 -20.76
N GLU A 154 -1.75 5.04 -20.57
CA GLU A 154 -2.47 5.99 -21.42
C GLU A 154 -2.81 7.29 -20.69
N GLU A 155 -2.89 7.23 -19.36
CA GLU A 155 -3.42 8.30 -18.54
C GLU A 155 -2.33 8.99 -17.72
N SER A 156 -2.52 10.29 -17.48
CA SER A 156 -1.68 11.01 -16.52
C SER A 156 -1.95 10.55 -15.09
N LYS A 157 -0.97 10.78 -14.20
CA LYS A 157 -1.10 10.43 -12.78
C LYS A 157 -2.27 11.19 -12.14
N GLU A 158 -2.43 12.45 -12.49
CA GLU A 158 -3.46 13.36 -12.00
C GLU A 158 -4.85 12.86 -12.38
N ALA A 159 -5.04 12.42 -13.63
CA ALA A 159 -6.30 11.84 -14.09
C ALA A 159 -6.64 10.54 -13.35
N CYS A 160 -5.63 9.67 -13.14
CA CYS A 160 -5.80 8.43 -12.37
C CYS A 160 -6.23 8.72 -10.93
N VAL A 161 -5.53 9.65 -10.25
CA VAL A 161 -5.81 10.05 -8.86
C VAL A 161 -7.21 10.65 -8.76
N ALA A 162 -7.58 11.56 -9.67
CA ALA A 162 -8.89 12.18 -9.70
C ALA A 162 -10.01 11.14 -9.81
N ARG A 163 -9.88 10.16 -10.72
CA ARG A 163 -10.86 9.07 -10.87
C ARG A 163 -11.00 8.22 -9.62
N ILE A 164 -9.88 7.89 -8.97
CA ILE A 164 -9.90 7.09 -7.75
C ILE A 164 -10.65 7.85 -6.65
N LEU A 165 -10.32 9.13 -6.43
CA LEU A 165 -10.97 9.97 -5.42
C LEU A 165 -12.46 10.15 -5.71
N GLU A 166 -12.83 10.45 -6.97
CA GLU A 166 -14.22 10.57 -7.39
C GLU A 166 -15.01 9.31 -7.06
N ARG A 167 -14.46 8.13 -7.36
CA ARG A 167 -15.15 6.87 -7.02
C ARG A 167 -15.31 6.68 -5.51
N VAL A 168 -14.27 6.97 -4.73
CA VAL A 168 -14.33 6.87 -3.26
C VAL A 168 -15.39 7.83 -2.70
N GLU A 169 -15.57 8.99 -3.31
CA GLU A 169 -16.63 9.94 -2.96
C GLU A 169 -18.03 9.45 -3.35
N GLU A 170 -18.21 8.93 -4.56
CA GLU A 170 -19.47 8.35 -5.04
C GLU A 170 -19.97 7.20 -4.15
N LEU A 171 -19.05 6.37 -3.67
CA LEU A 171 -19.35 5.30 -2.73
C LEU A 171 -19.68 5.82 -1.31
N GLY A 172 -19.58 7.12 -1.07
CA GLY A 172 -19.83 7.76 0.22
C GLY A 172 -18.75 7.45 1.25
N TYR A 173 -17.52 7.15 0.81
CA TYR A 173 -16.40 6.80 1.69
C TYR A 173 -15.61 8.01 2.14
N LEU A 174 -15.42 8.97 1.22
CA LEU A 174 -14.74 10.25 1.45
C LEU A 174 -15.70 11.40 1.09
N PRO A 175 -15.88 12.43 1.93
CA PRO A 175 -16.61 13.63 1.55
C PRO A 175 -15.81 14.55 0.63
N ARG A 176 -16.54 15.34 -0.15
CA ARG A 176 -16.02 16.44 -0.97
C ARG A 176 -15.73 17.66 -0.08
N GLY A 177 -14.60 17.67 0.62
CA GLY A 177 -14.14 18.81 1.43
C GLY A 177 -13.29 18.43 2.64
N GLN A 178 -12.86 19.44 3.40
CA GLN A 178 -12.18 19.24 4.68
C GLN A 178 -13.12 18.70 5.73
N VAL A 179 -12.59 17.81 6.56
CA VAL A 179 -13.35 17.16 7.63
C VAL A 179 -12.45 16.93 8.83
N ARG A 180 -13.02 17.08 10.03
CA ARG A 180 -12.38 16.58 11.26
C ARG A 180 -12.84 15.16 11.49
N TYR A 181 -11.91 14.22 11.49
CA TYR A 181 -12.16 12.82 11.84
C TYR A 181 -11.58 12.53 13.21
N GLU A 182 -12.39 11.87 14.02
CA GLU A 182 -11.95 11.27 15.27
C GLU A 182 -11.29 9.92 14.95
N VAL A 183 -10.21 9.59 15.66
CA VAL A 183 -9.58 8.26 15.64
C VAL A 183 -9.91 7.58 16.96
N LEU A 184 -10.43 6.35 16.90
CA LEU A 184 -10.66 5.55 18.10
C LEU A 184 -9.36 4.87 18.49
N LEU A 185 -8.84 5.22 19.65
CA LEU A 185 -7.77 4.47 20.29
C LEU A 185 -8.38 3.36 21.16
N PRO A 186 -8.16 2.07 20.85
CA PRO A 186 -8.56 0.98 21.73
C PRO A 186 -8.03 1.17 23.15
N ALA A 187 -8.85 0.81 24.15
CA ALA A 187 -8.53 1.06 25.56
C ALA A 187 -7.20 0.42 26.03
N TYR A 188 -6.80 -0.72 25.43
CA TYR A 188 -5.52 -1.35 25.74
C TYR A 188 -4.31 -0.60 25.14
N LEU A 189 -4.52 0.21 24.09
CA LEU A 189 -3.51 1.14 23.57
C LEU A 189 -3.52 2.47 24.35
N SER A 190 -4.65 2.85 24.93
CA SER A 190 -4.72 4.05 25.77
C SER A 190 -4.01 3.90 27.11
N GLY A 191 -3.83 2.67 27.60
CA GLY A 191 -3.04 2.42 28.81
C GLY A 191 -1.57 2.86 28.72
N GLY A 192 -1.03 3.03 27.52
CA GLY A 192 0.32 3.56 27.27
C GLY A 192 0.39 5.08 27.08
N LEU A 193 -0.75 5.79 27.06
CA LEU A 193 -0.80 7.25 26.86
C LEU A 193 -0.36 8.04 28.11
N GLY A 194 -0.24 7.38 29.27
CA GLY A 194 0.04 8.02 30.55
C GLY A 194 -1.09 8.93 31.03
N ASP A 195 -0.84 9.67 32.11
CA ASP A 195 -1.82 10.59 32.72
C ASP A 195 -2.05 11.87 31.89
N ASP A 196 -1.17 12.16 30.92
CA ASP A 196 -1.28 13.30 30.00
C ASP A 196 -1.22 12.84 28.52
N PRO A 197 -2.38 12.46 27.95
CA PRO A 197 -2.48 12.09 26.55
C PRO A 197 -2.06 13.19 25.58
N ALA A 198 -2.18 14.47 25.96
CA ALA A 198 -1.82 15.59 25.09
C ALA A 198 -0.29 15.73 24.96
N ALA A 199 0.44 15.54 26.06
CA ALA A 199 1.90 15.49 26.04
C ALA A 199 2.40 14.29 25.23
N PHE A 200 1.82 13.10 25.43
CA PHE A 200 2.19 11.90 24.66
C PHE A 200 1.94 12.10 23.16
N LEU A 201 0.78 12.63 22.78
CA LEU A 201 0.45 12.89 21.38
C LEU A 201 1.36 13.96 20.77
N SER A 202 1.76 14.97 21.54
CA SER A 202 2.72 15.99 21.10
C SER A 202 4.12 15.41 20.88
N GLU A 203 4.57 14.52 21.77
CA GLU A 203 5.83 13.80 21.61
C GLU A 203 5.78 12.85 20.40
N LEU A 204 4.70 12.08 20.26
CA LEU A 204 4.48 11.18 19.14
C LEU A 204 4.47 11.96 17.81
N ALA A 205 3.75 13.08 17.74
CA ALA A 205 3.72 13.96 16.57
C ALA A 205 5.09 14.58 16.28
N SER A 206 5.87 14.93 17.30
CA SER A 206 7.24 15.45 17.14
C SER A 206 8.20 14.37 16.61
N ARG A 207 8.09 13.14 17.11
CA ARG A 207 8.82 11.98 16.60
C ARG A 207 8.41 11.64 15.17
N GLU A 208 7.12 11.67 14.87
CA GLU A 208 6.60 11.44 13.52
C GLU A 208 7.04 12.53 12.55
N ALA A 209 6.99 13.81 12.94
CA ALA A 209 7.48 14.93 12.14
C ALA A 209 8.99 14.82 11.88
N THR A 210 9.75 14.30 12.84
CA THR A 210 11.18 13.99 12.67
C THR A 210 11.38 12.84 11.67
N LEU A 211 10.56 11.80 11.73
CA LEU A 211 10.57 10.68 10.78
C LEU A 211 10.12 11.09 9.37
N ARG A 212 9.12 11.98 9.24
CA ARG A 212 8.63 12.52 7.96
C ARG A 212 9.54 13.61 7.39
N GLY A 213 10.25 14.35 8.24
CA GLY A 213 11.28 15.31 7.86
C GLY A 213 12.53 14.66 7.26
N ALA A 214 12.68 13.33 7.40
CA ALA A 214 13.67 12.52 6.71
C ALA A 214 13.29 12.22 5.23
N GLY A 215 12.51 13.09 4.59
CA GLY A 215 12.45 13.24 3.14
C GLY A 215 13.71 13.92 2.57
N VAL A 216 14.89 13.48 3.03
CA VAL A 216 16.20 13.90 2.55
C VAL A 216 16.70 12.79 1.63
N ALA A 217 17.30 13.15 0.50
CA ALA A 217 17.96 12.19 -0.36
C ALA A 217 18.90 11.30 0.48
N VAL A 218 18.78 9.97 0.34
CA VAL A 218 19.56 8.98 1.11
C VAL A 218 21.03 9.36 1.03
N THR A 219 21.62 9.66 2.20
CA THR A 219 23.04 10.00 2.30
C THR A 219 23.89 8.79 1.92
N ASP A 220 25.14 9.00 1.51
CA ASP A 220 26.02 7.89 1.09
C ASP A 220 26.28 6.88 2.22
N GLU A 221 26.27 7.34 3.48
CA GLU A 221 26.37 6.47 4.67
C GLU A 221 25.12 5.61 4.86
N GLU A 222 23.92 6.18 4.72
CA GLU A 222 22.66 5.41 4.81
C GLU A 222 22.53 4.42 3.65
N ARG A 223 23.01 4.79 2.45
CA ARG A 223 23.09 3.90 1.29
C ARG A 223 24.00 2.70 1.56
N GLN A 224 25.14 2.90 2.22
CA GLN A 224 26.03 1.81 2.62
C GLN A 224 25.39 0.90 3.67
N VAL A 225 24.67 1.45 4.66
CA VAL A 225 23.96 0.65 5.67
C VAL A 225 22.85 -0.19 5.03
N ILE A 226 22.09 0.38 4.09
CA ILE A 226 21.07 -0.34 3.33
C ILE A 226 21.70 -1.46 2.48
N GLN A 227 22.80 -1.19 1.79
CA GLN A 227 23.53 -2.20 1.00
C GLN A 227 24.09 -3.33 1.87
N GLN A 228 24.66 -3.02 3.04
CA GLN A 228 25.11 -4.04 3.99
C GLN A 228 23.95 -4.92 4.49
N ARG A 229 22.79 -4.32 4.78
CA ARG A 229 21.59 -5.07 5.18
C ARG A 229 21.08 -5.96 4.04
N LEU A 230 21.07 -5.45 2.81
CA LEU A 230 20.66 -6.23 1.64
C LEU A 230 21.63 -7.40 1.36
N ARG A 231 22.95 -7.22 1.57
CA ARG A 231 23.93 -8.32 1.54
C ARG A 231 23.69 -9.35 2.65
N ALA A 232 23.47 -8.90 3.88
CA ALA A 232 23.19 -9.78 5.01
C ALA A 232 21.89 -10.60 4.84
N LEU A 233 20.95 -10.05 4.06
CA LEU A 233 19.70 -10.71 3.69
C LEU A 233 19.78 -11.49 2.36
N GLY A 234 20.96 -11.56 1.72
CA GLY A 234 21.22 -12.34 0.51
C GLY A 234 20.69 -11.74 -0.80
N TYR A 235 20.29 -10.47 -0.82
CA TYR A 235 19.78 -9.79 -2.00
C TYR A 235 20.86 -9.16 -2.89
N LEU A 236 22.09 -9.04 -2.39
CA LEU A 236 23.27 -8.51 -3.08
C LEU A 236 24.49 -9.37 -2.74
N GLU A 237 25.43 -9.51 -3.68
CA GLU A 237 26.78 -10.07 -3.43
C GLU A 237 27.64 -9.09 -2.60
#